data_AF-A0A7X8QE71-F1
#
_entry.id   AF-A0A7X8QE71-F1
#
_cell.length_a   1.000
_cell.length_b   1.000
_cell.length_c   1.000
_cell.angle_alpha   90.00
_cell.angle_beta   90.00
_cell.angle_gamma   90.00
#
_symmetry.space_group_name_H-M   'P 1'
#
loop_
_entity.id
_entity.type
_entity.pdbx_description
1 polymer ?
#
loop_
_entity_poly.entity_id
_entity_poly.type
_entity_poly.pdbx_seq_one_letter_code
_entity_poly.pdbx_strand_id
1 'polypeptide(L)'
;MLGLEETAHRLANYLTRDVQIDTRQKARIEYGLSLSLGVAIELVFTLGVAVLLGTALYTFLMMLSSLLLRVFIGGTHCSSYRRCLVFTMVIFIGLSIPAKFLSFPKGYLYLAAVLTGIVIQGILASPVGKRVVLASDRLMQKAGI
;
A
#
# COMPACT_ATOMS: atom_id res chain seq x y z
N MET A 1 6.32 6.06 -16.39
CA MET A 1 6.24 5.14 -15.24
C MET A 1 6.62 3.73 -15.70
N LEU A 2 7.86 3.56 -16.18
CA LEU A 2 8.17 2.49 -17.15
C LEU A 2 8.73 1.17 -16.54
N GLY A 3 9.26 1.17 -15.31
CA GLY A 3 9.96 -0.02 -14.78
C GLY A 3 9.03 -1.16 -14.31
N LEU A 4 8.02 -0.84 -13.50
CA LEU A 4 7.14 -1.84 -12.87
C LEU A 4 6.20 -2.51 -13.89
N GLU A 5 5.62 -1.72 -14.77
CA GLU A 5 4.75 -2.19 -15.85
C GLU A 5 5.53 -3.10 -16.80
N GLU A 6 6.79 -2.78 -17.11
CA GLU A 6 7.64 -3.62 -17.95
C GLU A 6 8.05 -4.92 -17.25
N THR A 7 8.38 -4.88 -15.96
CA THR A 7 8.63 -6.11 -15.19
C THR A 7 7.38 -6.99 -15.09
N ALA A 8 6.21 -6.38 -14.89
CA ALA A 8 4.94 -7.10 -14.86
C ALA A 8 4.60 -7.69 -16.24
N HIS A 9 4.85 -6.95 -17.32
CA HIS A 9 4.66 -7.44 -18.68
C HIS A 9 5.57 -8.63 -19.00
N ARG A 10 6.86 -8.55 -18.64
CA ARG A 10 7.82 -9.66 -18.81
C ARG A 10 7.40 -10.90 -18.01
N LEU A 11 7.00 -10.70 -16.75
CA LEU A 11 6.61 -11.80 -15.88
C LEU A 11 5.27 -12.42 -16.31
N ALA A 12 4.31 -11.61 -16.75
CA ALA A 12 3.07 -12.11 -17.35
C ALA A 12 3.36 -12.91 -18.63
N ASN A 13 4.16 -12.38 -19.56
CA ASN A 13 4.57 -13.10 -20.77
C ASN A 13 5.23 -14.45 -20.46
N TYR A 14 6.06 -14.50 -19.41
CA TYR A 14 6.69 -15.74 -18.96
C TYR A 14 5.66 -16.73 -18.41
N LEU A 15 4.77 -16.29 -17.53
CA LEU A 15 3.74 -17.13 -16.90
C LEU A 15 2.71 -17.65 -17.90
N THR A 16 2.48 -16.93 -18.99
CA THR A 16 1.43 -17.24 -19.98
C THR A 16 1.98 -17.82 -21.27
N ARG A 17 3.29 -18.11 -21.32
CA ARG A 17 4.00 -18.53 -22.54
C ARG A 17 3.42 -19.82 -23.14
N ASP A 18 3.05 -20.76 -22.27
CA ASP A 18 2.60 -22.10 -22.66
C ASP A 18 1.08 -22.29 -22.49
N VAL A 19 0.34 -21.21 -22.26
CA VAL A 19 -1.11 -21.23 -22.01
C VAL A 19 -1.84 -20.41 -23.08
N GLN A 20 -2.83 -21.02 -23.75
CA GLN A 20 -3.74 -20.25 -24.60
C GLN A 20 -4.69 -19.44 -23.72
N ILE A 21 -4.42 -18.14 -23.61
CA ILE A 21 -5.29 -17.17 -22.93
C ILE A 21 -5.64 -16.02 -23.86
N ASP A 22 -6.85 -15.51 -23.67
CA ASP A 22 -7.34 -14.37 -24.42
C ASP A 22 -6.58 -13.07 -24.06
N THR A 23 -6.56 -12.13 -25.00
CA THR A 23 -5.89 -10.83 -24.84
C THR A 23 -6.41 -10.08 -23.61
N ARG A 24 -7.71 -10.18 -23.29
CA ARG A 24 -8.26 -9.55 -22.07
C ARG A 24 -7.77 -10.22 -20.79
N GLN A 25 -7.64 -11.55 -20.79
CA GLN A 25 -7.14 -12.27 -19.62
C GLN A 25 -5.68 -11.94 -19.36
N LYS A 26 -4.87 -11.88 -20.42
CA LYS A 26 -3.47 -11.47 -20.33
C LYS A 26 -3.31 -10.05 -19.75
N ALA A 27 -4.07 -9.09 -20.26
CA ALA A 27 -4.07 -7.72 -19.72
C ALA A 27 -4.45 -7.66 -18.23
N ARG A 28 -5.39 -8.51 -17.79
CA ARG A 28 -5.79 -8.60 -16.38
C ARG A 28 -4.67 -9.17 -15.50
N ILE A 29 -3.94 -10.17 -16.00
CA ILE A 29 -2.77 -10.75 -15.31
C ILE A 29 -1.66 -9.70 -15.19
N GLU A 30 -1.34 -9.00 -16.29
CA GLU A 30 -0.33 -7.93 -16.30
C GLU A 30 -0.66 -6.83 -15.30
N TYR A 31 -1.89 -6.35 -15.29
CA TYR A 31 -2.33 -5.33 -14.33
C TYR A 31 -2.27 -5.81 -12.89
N GLY A 32 -2.79 -7.02 -12.62
CA GLY A 32 -2.74 -7.62 -11.28
C GLY A 32 -1.31 -7.75 -10.77
N LEU A 33 -0.39 -8.17 -11.64
CA LEU A 33 1.01 -8.36 -11.31
C LEU A 33 1.75 -7.04 -11.07
N SER A 34 1.48 -6.02 -11.89
CA SER A 34 1.98 -4.66 -11.68
C SER A 34 1.54 -4.10 -10.33
N LEU A 35 0.26 -4.32 -9.98
CA LEU A 35 -0.30 -3.91 -8.71
C LEU A 35 0.34 -4.66 -7.53
N SER A 36 0.45 -5.99 -7.62
CA SER A 36 1.05 -6.84 -6.59
C SER A 36 2.52 -6.48 -6.35
N LEU A 37 3.31 -6.27 -7.41
CA LEU A 37 4.70 -5.82 -7.32
C LEU A 37 4.79 -4.45 -6.66
N GLY A 38 3.89 -3.53 -7.00
CA GLY A 38 3.81 -2.22 -6.35
C GLY A 38 3.60 -2.35 -4.84
N VAL A 39 2.59 -3.10 -4.41
CA VAL A 39 2.30 -3.33 -2.98
C VAL A 39 3.47 -4.01 -2.27
N ALA A 40 4.13 -4.97 -2.91
CA ALA A 40 5.29 -5.65 -2.34
C ALA A 40 6.45 -4.68 -2.09
N ILE A 41 6.76 -3.82 -3.07
CA ILE A 41 7.78 -2.79 -2.91
C ILE A 41 7.35 -1.77 -1.83
N GLU A 42 6.06 -1.41 -1.73
CA GLU A 42 5.55 -0.50 -0.69
C GLU A 42 5.77 -1.08 0.71
N LEU A 43 5.46 -2.36 0.90
CA LEU A 43 5.68 -3.06 2.16
C LEU A 43 7.18 -3.07 2.53
N VAL A 44 8.05 -3.44 1.60
CA VAL A 44 9.49 -3.54 1.87
C VAL A 44 10.09 -2.19 2.26
N PHE A 45 9.82 -1.13 1.50
CA PHE A 45 10.37 0.20 1.78
C PHE A 45 9.77 0.80 3.06
N THR A 46 8.46 0.66 3.27
CA THR A 46 7.79 1.21 4.45
C THR A 46 8.27 0.50 5.73
N LEU A 47 8.36 -0.82 5.71
CA LEU A 47 8.87 -1.59 6.85
C LEU A 47 10.36 -1.34 7.08
N GLY A 48 11.16 -1.20 6.02
CA GLY A 48 12.57 -0.84 6.14
C GLY A 48 12.77 0.45 6.93
N VAL A 49 11.99 1.50 6.62
CA VAL A 49 12.04 2.75 7.38
C VAL A 49 11.45 2.58 8.79
N ALA A 50 10.36 1.83 8.95
CA ALA A 50 9.78 1.56 10.27
C ALA A 50 10.72 0.78 11.22
N VAL A 51 11.62 -0.06 10.70
CA VAL A 51 12.68 -0.72 11.47
C VAL A 51 13.66 0.32 12.03
N LEU A 52 14.09 1.28 11.21
CA LEU A 52 14.98 2.37 11.65
C LEU A 52 14.34 3.21 12.77
N LEU A 53 13.02 3.38 12.73
CA LEU A 53 12.25 4.09 13.76
C LEU A 53 11.85 3.18 14.93
N GLY A 54 12.10 1.88 14.88
CA GLY A 54 11.71 0.90 15.89
C GLY A 54 10.19 0.73 16.05
N THR A 55 9.39 1.00 15.02
CA THR A 55 7.93 0.83 14.99
C THR A 55 7.45 -0.31 14.08
N ALA A 56 8.39 -1.07 13.51
CA ALA A 56 8.14 -2.07 12.46
C ALA A 56 6.94 -2.99 12.70
N LEU A 57 6.79 -3.54 13.91
CA LEU A 57 5.68 -4.46 14.20
C LEU A 57 4.33 -3.76 14.20
N TYR A 58 4.23 -2.53 14.73
CA TYR A 58 2.99 -1.75 14.70
C TYR A 58 2.62 -1.35 13.27
N THR A 59 3.60 -0.86 12.51
CA THR A 59 3.43 -0.52 11.10
C THR A 59 3.00 -1.74 10.28
N PHE A 60 3.63 -2.89 10.48
CA PHE A 60 3.28 -4.15 9.82
C PHE A 60 1.83 -4.57 10.10
N LEU A 61 1.42 -4.56 11.37
CA LEU A 61 0.05 -4.93 11.74
C LEU A 61 -1.00 -4.00 11.12
N MET A 62 -0.73 -2.69 11.11
CA MET A 62 -1.62 -1.71 10.45
C MET A 62 -1.68 -1.93 8.94
N MET A 63 -0.54 -2.13 8.28
CA MET A 63 -0.49 -2.35 6.83
C MET A 63 -1.15 -3.67 6.44
N LEU A 64 -0.93 -4.74 7.21
CA LEU A 64 -1.51 -6.05 6.94
C LEU A 64 -3.03 -6.02 7.09
N SER A 65 -3.56 -5.44 8.16
CA SER A 65 -5.01 -5.36 8.36
C SER A 65 -5.68 -4.46 7.31
N SER A 66 -5.04 -3.34 6.95
CA SER A 66 -5.46 -2.48 5.85
C SER A 66 -5.45 -3.22 4.51
N LEU A 67 -4.38 -3.96 4.20
CA LEU A 67 -4.26 -4.72 2.95
C LEU A 67 -5.33 -5.79 2.82
N LEU A 68 -5.57 -6.56 3.89
CA LEU A 68 -6.62 -7.59 3.91
C LEU A 68 -8.00 -6.99 3.64
N LEU A 69 -8.33 -5.86 4.28
CA LEU A 69 -9.60 -5.18 4.04
C LEU A 69 -9.69 -4.63 2.60
N ARG A 70 -8.59 -4.08 2.08
CA ARG A 70 -8.50 -3.51 0.72
C ARG A 70 -8.84 -4.52 -0.37
N VAL A 71 -8.52 -5.80 -0.19
CA VAL A 71 -8.86 -6.86 -1.16
C VAL A 71 -10.38 -6.95 -1.37
N PHE A 72 -11.18 -6.70 -0.32
CA PHE A 72 -12.63 -6.79 -0.39
C PHE A 72 -13.30 -5.48 -0.82
N ILE A 73 -12.84 -4.33 -0.29
CA ILE A 73 -13.51 -3.04 -0.50
C ILE A 73 -12.84 -2.14 -1.56
N GLY A 74 -11.69 -2.55 -2.08
CA GLY A 74 -10.88 -1.76 -3.01
C GLY A 74 -10.32 -0.49 -2.38
N GLY A 75 -10.00 0.50 -3.22
CA GLY A 75 -9.48 1.79 -2.78
C GLY A 75 -9.03 2.67 -3.93
N THR A 76 -8.69 3.92 -3.63
CA THR A 76 -8.04 4.82 -4.60
C THR A 76 -6.53 4.69 -4.54
N HIS A 77 -5.88 4.87 -5.69
CA HIS A 77 -4.43 4.93 -5.81
C HIS A 77 -4.02 6.33 -6.30
N CYS A 78 -2.81 6.75 -5.95
CA CYS A 78 -2.21 7.95 -6.53
C CYS A 78 -1.88 7.69 -8.02
N SER A 79 -1.69 8.76 -8.79
CA SER A 79 -1.39 8.65 -10.21
C SER A 79 0.04 8.16 -10.50
N SER A 80 0.89 8.03 -9.47
CA SER A 80 2.22 7.40 -9.56
C SER A 80 2.50 6.51 -8.36
N TYR A 81 3.22 5.41 -8.64
CA TYR A 81 3.74 4.49 -7.65
C TYR A 81 4.58 5.19 -6.56
N ARG A 82 5.47 6.11 -6.96
CA ARG A 82 6.32 6.85 -6.00
C ARG A 82 5.48 7.67 -5.02
N ARG A 83 4.39 8.27 -5.50
CA ARG A 83 3.47 9.07 -4.69
C ARG A 83 2.65 8.18 -3.74
N CYS A 84 2.18 7.02 -4.21
CA CYS A 84 1.57 6.02 -3.33
C CYS A 84 2.53 5.60 -2.22
N LEU A 85 3.78 5.28 -2.56
CA LEU A 85 4.80 4.88 -1.60
C LEU A 85 5.00 5.94 -0.51
N VAL A 86 5.23 7.20 -0.90
CA VAL A 86 5.41 8.30 0.06
C VAL A 86 4.16 8.49 0.92
N PHE A 87 2.97 8.45 0.33
CA PHE A 87 1.71 8.56 1.06
C PHE A 87 1.54 7.44 2.09
N THR A 88 1.75 6.18 1.68
CA THR A 88 1.70 4.99 2.54
C THR A 88 2.70 5.13 3.70
N MET A 89 3.94 5.52 3.41
CA MET A 89 4.96 5.71 4.43
C MET A 89 4.56 6.77 5.45
N VAL A 90 4.12 7.96 4.99
CA VAL A 90 3.72 9.05 5.89
C VAL A 90 2.58 8.64 6.81
N ILE A 91 1.54 7.99 6.28
CA ILE A 91 0.38 7.58 7.08
C ILE A 91 0.74 6.46 8.06
N PHE A 92 1.26 5.33 7.57
CA PHE A 92 1.43 4.15 8.41
C PHE A 92 2.59 4.28 9.39
N ILE A 93 3.69 4.90 8.98
CA ILE A 93 4.82 5.15 9.90
C ILE A 93 4.41 6.25 10.88
N GLY A 94 3.82 7.36 10.40
CA GLY A 94 3.37 8.46 11.25
C GLY A 94 2.43 8.01 12.37
N LEU A 95 1.45 7.17 12.05
CA LEU A 95 0.49 6.64 13.02
C LEU A 95 1.07 5.55 13.93
N SER A 96 2.19 4.93 13.56
CA SER A 96 2.88 3.94 14.39
C SER A 96 3.77 4.55 15.48
N ILE A 97 4.24 5.79 15.31
CA ILE A 97 5.16 6.46 16.25
C ILE A 97 4.57 6.61 17.67
N PRO A 98 3.31 7.06 17.85
CA PRO A 98 2.72 7.19 19.19
C PRO A 98 2.73 5.90 20.01
N ALA A 99 2.66 4.73 19.35
CA ALA A 99 2.68 3.44 20.03
C ALA A 99 3.95 3.19 20.87
N LYS A 100 5.06 3.89 20.58
CA LYS A 100 6.30 3.78 21.37
C LYS A 100 6.25 4.56 22.69
N PHE A 101 5.44 5.60 22.76
CA PHE A 101 5.38 6.51 23.91
C PHE A 101 4.24 6.16 24.87
N LEU A 102 3.38 5.22 24.48
CA LEU A 102 2.24 4.78 25.25
C LEU A 102 2.63 3.63 26.20
N SER A 103 2.44 3.82 27.50
CA SER A 103 2.77 2.83 28.54
C SER A 103 1.75 1.70 28.70
N PHE A 104 0.97 1.39 27.66
CA PHE A 104 -0.02 0.32 27.69
C PHE A 104 0.63 -1.07 27.50
N PRO A 105 0.02 -2.15 28.00
CA PRO A 105 0.48 -3.50 27.71
C PRO A 105 0.51 -3.75 26.19
N LYS A 106 1.57 -4.42 25.71
CA LYS A 106 1.84 -4.62 24.27
C LYS A 106 0.66 -5.23 23.51
N GLY A 107 -0.10 -6.14 24.13
CA GLY A 107 -1.29 -6.75 23.54
C GLY A 107 -2.37 -5.73 23.13
N TYR A 108 -2.64 -4.74 23.98
CA TYR A 108 -3.57 -3.66 23.66
C TYR A 108 -3.05 -2.77 22.53
N LEU A 109 -1.73 -2.50 22.50
CA LEU A 109 -1.11 -1.72 21.42
C LEU A 109 -1.16 -2.45 20.08
N TYR A 110 -0.98 -3.78 20.05
CA TYR A 110 -1.11 -4.59 18.84
C TYR A 110 -2.56 -4.63 18.35
N LEU A 111 -3.53 -4.80 19.25
CA LEU A 111 -4.94 -4.74 18.91
C LEU A 111 -5.30 -3.35 18.34
N ALA A 112 -4.84 -2.28 19.00
CA ALA A 112 -5.05 -0.91 18.53
C ALA A 112 -4.43 -0.69 17.13
N ALA A 113 -3.24 -1.21 16.86
CA ALA A 113 -2.62 -1.15 15.54
C ALA A 113 -3.49 -1.84 14.46
N VAL A 114 -3.99 -3.05 14.74
CA VAL A 114 -4.88 -3.77 13.79
C VAL A 114 -6.15 -2.97 13.52
N LEU A 115 -6.82 -2.49 14.58
CA LEU A 115 -8.04 -1.67 14.46
C LEU A 115 -7.79 -0.38 13.68
N THR A 116 -6.65 0.28 13.94
CA THR A 116 -6.26 1.51 13.24
C THR A 116 -6.09 1.25 11.74
N GLY A 117 -5.43 0.16 11.34
CA GLY A 117 -5.30 -0.19 9.92
C GLY A 117 -6.65 -0.46 9.23
N ILE A 118 -7.58 -1.13 9.90
CA ILE A 118 -8.96 -1.36 9.41
C ILE A 118 -9.70 -0.03 9.25
N VAL A 119 -9.64 0.83 10.26
CA VAL A 119 -10.31 2.15 10.25
C VAL A 119 -9.75 3.04 9.15
N ILE A 120 -8.41 3.12 9.01
CA ILE A 120 -7.77 3.87 7.93
C ILE A 120 -8.26 3.37 6.58
N GLN A 121 -8.24 2.06 6.34
CA GLN A 121 -8.66 1.52 5.04
C GLN A 121 -10.15 1.77 4.78
N GLY A 122 -11.01 1.68 5.79
CA GLY A 122 -12.42 2.07 5.69
C GLY A 122 -12.60 3.54 5.32
N ILE A 123 -11.83 4.43 5.95
CA ILE A 123 -11.83 5.86 5.62
C ILE A 123 -11.32 6.08 4.19
N LEU A 124 -10.22 5.45 3.77
CA LEU A 124 -9.64 5.59 2.43
C LEU A 124 -10.55 5.04 1.31
N ALA A 125 -11.38 4.05 1.61
CA ALA A 125 -12.40 3.55 0.69
C ALA A 125 -13.61 4.50 0.57
N SER A 126 -13.89 5.30 1.60
CA SER A 126 -15.00 6.26 1.62
C SER A 126 -14.81 7.42 0.63
N PRO A 127 -15.88 8.14 0.24
CA PRO A 127 -15.78 9.31 -0.63
C PRO A 127 -14.84 10.40 -0.11
N VAL A 128 -14.76 10.55 1.22
CA VAL A 128 -13.87 11.51 1.88
C VAL A 128 -12.42 11.09 1.70
N GLY A 129 -12.10 9.83 1.97
CA GLY A 129 -10.75 9.30 1.79
C GLY A 129 -10.25 9.42 0.35
N LYS A 130 -11.13 9.16 -0.64
CA LYS A 130 -10.78 9.38 -2.05
C LYS A 130 -10.35 10.82 -2.35
N ARG A 131 -11.02 11.81 -1.76
CA ARG A 131 -10.62 13.23 -1.90
C ARG A 131 -9.27 13.50 -1.26
N VAL A 132 -8.99 12.90 -0.09
CA VAL A 132 -7.70 13.02 0.60
C VAL A 132 -6.57 12.43 -0.22
N VAL A 133 -6.75 11.23 -0.79
CA VAL A 133 -5.76 10.59 -1.65
C VAL A 133 -5.48 11.44 -2.89
N LEU A 134 -6.52 11.92 -3.59
CA LEU A 134 -6.37 12.75 -4.77
C LEU A 134 -5.76 14.13 -4.46
N ALA A 135 -6.09 14.73 -3.32
CA ALA A 135 -5.48 15.98 -2.89
C ALA A 135 -3.99 15.78 -2.58
N SER A 136 -3.64 14.69 -1.89
CA SER A 136 -2.26 14.32 -1.58
C SER A 136 -1.47 14.07 -2.87
N ASP A 137 -2.06 13.36 -3.84
CA ASP A 137 -1.48 13.11 -5.16
C ASP A 137 -1.17 14.43 -5.89
N ARG A 138 -2.12 15.36 -5.94
CA ARG A 138 -1.92 16.69 -6.57
C ARG A 138 -0.86 17.52 -5.85
N LEU A 139 -0.82 17.48 -4.52
CA LEU A 139 0.19 18.20 -3.73
C LEU A 139 1.59 17.65 -4.02
N MET A 140 1.76 16.33 -3.99
CA MET A 140 3.01 15.67 -4.31
C MET A 140 3.44 15.93 -5.77
N GLN A 141 2.49 15.94 -6.71
CA GLN A 141 2.77 16.31 -8.10
C GLN A 141 3.28 17.75 -8.22
N LYS A 142 2.69 18.71 -7.50
CA LYS A 142 3.16 20.10 -7.45
C LYS A 142 4.54 20.22 -6.80
N ALA A 143 4.85 19.36 -5.84
CA ALA A 143 6.15 19.29 -5.17
C ALA A 143 7.23 18.56 -6.00
N GLY A 144 6.91 18.04 -7.20
CA GLY A 144 7.86 17.35 -8.07
C GLY A 144 8.17 15.91 -7.67
N ILE A 145 7.29 15.25 -6.91
CA ILE A 145 7.45 13.85 -6.42
C ILE A 145 6.87 12.83 -7.43
#